data_AF-A0A520HEH6-F1
#
_entry.id   AF-A0A520HEH6-F1
#
_cell.length_a   1.000
_cell.length_b   1.000
_cell.length_c   1.000
_cell.angle_alpha   90.00
_cell.angle_beta   90.00
_cell.angle_gamma   90.00
#
_symmetry.space_group_name_H-M   'P 1'
#
loop_
_entity.id
_entity.type
_entity.pdbx_description
1 polymer ?
#
loop_
_entity_poly.entity_id
_entity_poly.type
_entity_poly.pdbx_seq_one_letter_code
_entity_poly.pdbx_strand_id
1 'polypeptide(L)'
;MIQILSVLALVICNPLVQIQYSVSSTVRNSQQDTMYSLLALAIKNKMTVEQGERLKFITSEKNRISKEAQQLVDAKKYDKAISKYKEMFKYEPAYTYAYTQMADVRFIEGNTGAAIILYHQGQDHVDDAP
;
A
#
# COMPACT_ATOMS: atom_id res chain seq x y z
N MET A 1 -17.04 41.52 44.19
CA MET A 1 -16.75 41.90 42.78
C MET A 1 -15.58 42.89 42.65
N ILE A 2 -14.66 42.97 43.62
CA ILE A 2 -13.54 43.95 43.61
C ILE A 2 -12.16 43.27 43.63
N GLN A 3 -12.03 42.05 44.16
CA GLN A 3 -10.74 41.33 44.22
C GLN A 3 -10.23 40.78 42.87
N ILE A 4 -11.09 40.60 41.86
CA ILE A 4 -10.69 40.07 40.55
C ILE A 4 -10.03 41.16 39.69
N LEU A 5 -10.44 42.43 39.87
CA LEU A 5 -9.92 43.58 39.12
C LEU A 5 -8.47 43.94 39.49
N SER A 6 -8.05 43.72 40.74
CA SER A 6 -6.67 44.02 41.18
C SER A 6 -5.64 43.00 40.68
N VAL A 7 -6.03 41.72 40.59
CA VAL A 7 -5.16 40.67 40.05
C VAL A 7 -4.97 40.85 38.55
N LEU A 8 -6.01 41.26 37.81
CA LEU A 8 -5.90 41.58 36.38
C LEU A 8 -4.93 42.74 36.11
N ALA A 9 -4.96 43.80 36.92
CA ALA A 9 -4.07 44.95 36.75
C ALA A 9 -2.58 44.60 36.95
N LEU A 10 -2.26 43.69 37.88
CA LEU A 10 -0.89 43.20 38.12
C LEU A 10 -0.37 42.31 36.98
N VAL A 11 -1.25 41.56 36.31
CA VAL A 11 -0.89 40.71 35.15
C VAL A 11 -0.61 41.55 33.91
N ILE A 12 -1.30 42.69 33.73
CA ILE A 12 -1.17 43.55 32.55
C ILE A 12 0.04 44.50 32.67
N CYS A 13 0.40 44.95 33.88
CA CYS A 13 1.52 45.87 34.10
C CYS A 13 2.88 45.19 34.37
N ASN A 14 2.94 43.85 34.48
CA ASN A 14 4.20 43.15 34.72
C ASN A 14 4.75 42.51 33.42
N PRO A 15 5.75 43.13 32.77
CA PRO A 15 6.28 42.62 31.50
C PRO A 15 6.90 41.23 31.64
N LEU A 16 7.39 40.85 32.83
CA LEU A 16 7.93 39.51 33.07
C LEU A 16 6.85 38.43 33.01
N VAL A 17 5.64 38.71 33.51
CA VAL A 17 4.50 37.77 33.47
C VAL A 17 3.95 37.64 32.06
N GLN A 18 3.88 38.74 31.30
CA GLN A 18 3.50 38.72 29.88
C GLN A 18 4.51 37.95 29.02
N ILE A 19 5.81 38.12 29.26
CA ILE A 19 6.86 37.35 28.60
C ILE A 19 6.73 35.86 28.95
N GLN A 20 6.57 35.51 30.23
CA GLN A 20 6.41 34.11 30.64
C GLN A 20 5.16 33.45 30.04
N TYR A 21 4.04 34.16 29.95
CA TYR A 21 2.82 33.66 29.31
C TYR A 21 3.02 33.44 27.81
N SER A 22 3.60 34.43 27.12
CA SER A 22 3.90 34.39 25.68
C SER A 22 4.89 33.27 25.32
N VAL A 23 5.93 33.08 26.14
CA VAL A 23 6.88 31.97 26.00
C VAL A 23 6.18 30.64 26.25
N SER A 24 5.34 30.54 27.28
CA SER A 24 4.60 29.29 27.60
C SER A 24 3.56 28.92 26.54
N SER A 25 2.92 29.90 25.89
CA SER A 25 2.00 29.64 24.76
C SER A 25 2.76 29.29 23.49
N THR A 26 3.89 29.95 23.22
CA THR A 26 4.74 29.65 22.06
C THR A 26 5.37 28.26 22.16
N VAL A 27 5.83 27.87 23.35
CA VAL A 27 6.35 26.52 23.61
C VAL A 27 5.24 25.48 23.50
N ARG A 28 4.02 25.74 24.00
CA ARG A 28 2.88 24.83 23.81
C ARG A 28 2.50 24.65 22.35
N ASN A 29 2.41 25.74 21.59
CA ASN A 29 2.08 25.70 20.17
C ASN A 29 3.18 24.97 19.37
N SER A 30 4.45 25.27 19.64
CA SER A 30 5.60 24.58 19.03
C SER A 30 5.66 23.08 19.38
N GLN A 31 5.31 22.70 20.61
CA GLN A 31 5.20 21.29 21.02
C GLN A 31 4.00 20.59 20.37
N GLN A 32 2.87 21.28 20.18
CA GLN A 32 1.73 20.75 19.43
C GLN A 32 2.08 20.53 17.97
N ASP A 33 2.74 21.48 17.32
CA ASP A 33 3.14 21.39 15.90
C ASP A 33 4.15 20.24 15.67
N THR A 34 5.10 20.05 16.59
CA THR A 34 6.02 18.90 16.54
C THR A 34 5.32 17.57 16.84
N MET A 35 4.35 17.54 17.74
CA MET A 35 3.54 16.35 18.02
C MET A 35 2.71 15.93 16.79
N TYR A 36 2.08 16.87 16.08
CA TYR A 36 1.33 16.58 14.85
C TYR A 36 2.25 16.10 13.70
N SER A 37 3.44 16.69 13.55
CA SER A 37 4.45 16.26 12.57
C SER A 37 4.98 14.85 12.87
N LEU A 38 5.29 14.56 14.13
CA LEU A 38 5.76 13.24 14.56
C LEU A 38 4.68 12.15 14.41
N LEU A 39 3.42 12.47 14.71
CA LEU A 39 2.28 11.58 14.49
C LEU A 39 2.07 11.30 13.00
N ALA A 40 2.14 12.32 12.14
CA ALA A 40 2.03 12.15 10.69
C ALA A 40 3.15 11.27 10.12
N LEU A 41 4.39 11.43 10.61
CA LEU A 41 5.52 10.59 10.23
C LEU A 41 5.36 9.15 10.75
N ALA A 42 4.89 8.95 11.98
CA ALA A 42 4.64 7.63 12.54
C ALA A 42 3.54 6.88 11.78
N ILE A 43 2.46 7.59 11.39
CA ILE A 43 1.40 7.04 10.54
C ILE A 43 1.96 6.67 9.16
N LYS A 44 2.74 7.57 8.53
CA LYS A 44 3.40 7.31 7.25
C LYS A 44 4.30 6.07 7.32
N ASN A 45 5.15 5.98 8.33
CA ASN A 45 6.05 4.84 8.52
C ASN A 45 5.27 3.54 8.76
N LYS A 46 4.23 3.58 9.61
CA LYS A 46 3.35 2.44 9.84
C LYS A 46 2.67 1.96 8.56
N MET A 47 2.12 2.88 7.75
CA MET A 47 1.55 2.55 6.45
C MET A 47 2.58 1.93 5.50
N THR A 48 3.82 2.44 5.46
CA THR A 48 4.86 1.88 4.60
C THR A 48 5.29 0.47 5.03
N VAL A 49 5.34 0.21 6.35
CA VAL A 49 5.63 -1.14 6.88
C VAL A 49 4.51 -2.10 6.52
N GLU A 50 3.25 -1.71 6.74
CA GLU A 50 2.07 -2.51 6.40
C GLU A 50 2.00 -2.82 4.90
N GLN A 51 2.31 -1.84 4.04
CA GLN A 51 2.42 -2.04 2.60
C GLN A 51 3.54 -3.04 2.24
N GLY A 52 4.68 -2.96 2.92
CA GLY A 52 5.79 -3.91 2.74
C GLY A 52 5.43 -5.33 3.16
N GLU A 53 4.73 -5.50 4.27
CA GLU A 53 4.24 -6.80 4.74
C GLU A 53 3.16 -7.36 3.81
N ARG A 54 2.24 -6.52 3.34
CA ARG A 54 1.23 -6.90 2.33
C ARG A 54 1.89 -7.35 1.03
N LEU A 55 2.94 -6.66 0.56
CA LEU A 55 3.67 -7.04 -0.65
C LEU A 55 4.40 -8.38 -0.48
N LYS A 56 5.00 -8.63 0.69
CA LYS A 56 5.62 -9.93 1.03
C LYS A 56 4.58 -11.05 1.00
N PHE A 57 3.42 -10.81 1.61
CA PHE A 57 2.31 -11.77 1.59
C PHE A 57 1.82 -12.05 0.18
N ILE A 58 1.54 -11.01 -0.62
CA ILE A 58 1.11 -11.15 -2.02
C ILE A 58 2.15 -11.93 -2.84
N THR A 59 3.44 -11.60 -2.69
CA THR A 59 4.53 -12.31 -3.36
C THR A 59 4.55 -13.79 -2.98
N SER A 60 4.42 -14.11 -1.69
CA SER A 60 4.39 -15.51 -1.22
C SER A 60 3.22 -16.29 -1.81
N GLU A 61 2.06 -15.64 -1.94
CA GLU A 61 0.84 -16.28 -2.46
C GLU A 61 0.90 -16.48 -3.97
N LYS A 62 1.42 -15.51 -4.73
CA LYS A 62 1.73 -15.67 -6.15
C LYS A 62 2.68 -16.83 -6.39
N ASN A 63 3.74 -16.96 -5.58
CA ASN A 63 4.69 -18.07 -5.68
C ASN A 63 4.02 -19.42 -5.40
N ARG A 64 3.11 -19.48 -4.43
CA ARG A 64 2.31 -20.70 -4.16
C ARG A 64 1.46 -21.08 -5.36
N ILE A 65 0.75 -20.10 -5.94
CA ILE A 65 -0.08 -20.30 -7.14
C ILE A 65 0.78 -20.81 -8.31
N SER A 66 1.93 -20.19 -8.59
CA SER A 66 2.84 -20.65 -9.66
C SER A 66 3.28 -22.10 -9.43
N LYS A 67 3.63 -22.46 -8.20
CA LYS A 67 4.06 -23.81 -7.86
C LYS A 67 2.95 -24.84 -8.06
N GLU A 68 1.74 -24.55 -7.58
CA GLU A 68 0.57 -25.42 -7.77
C GLU A 68 0.21 -25.56 -9.25
N ALA A 69 0.24 -24.45 -10.00
CA ALA A 69 -0.04 -24.45 -11.43
C ALA A 69 0.99 -25.30 -12.20
N GLN A 70 2.28 -25.16 -11.90
CA GLN A 70 3.33 -25.95 -12.53
C GLN A 70 3.14 -27.46 -12.28
N GLN A 71 2.81 -27.86 -11.06
CA GLN A 71 2.51 -29.27 -10.75
C GLN A 71 1.34 -29.81 -11.59
N LEU A 72 0.34 -28.97 -11.88
CA LEU A 72 -0.78 -29.34 -12.74
C LEU A 72 -0.36 -29.46 -14.21
N VAL A 73 0.56 -28.59 -14.68
CA VAL A 73 1.16 -28.68 -16.03
C VAL A 73 1.93 -29.99 -16.17
N ASP A 74 2.76 -30.33 -15.19
CA ASP A 74 3.54 -31.58 -15.18
C ASP A 74 2.62 -32.81 -15.20
N ALA A 75 1.46 -32.71 -14.54
CA ALA A 75 0.40 -33.71 -14.56
C ALA A 75 -0.52 -33.65 -15.81
N LYS A 76 -0.20 -32.80 -16.79
CA LYS A 76 -0.98 -32.54 -18.03
C LYS A 76 -2.42 -32.10 -17.80
N LYS A 77 -2.72 -31.50 -16.65
CA LYS A 77 -4.04 -30.95 -16.29
C LYS A 77 -4.13 -29.47 -16.67
N TYR A 78 -4.02 -29.18 -17.97
CA TYR A 78 -3.81 -27.84 -18.51
C TYR A 78 -4.92 -26.83 -18.12
N ASP A 79 -6.20 -27.20 -18.23
CA ASP A 79 -7.29 -26.31 -17.84
C ASP A 79 -7.30 -25.95 -16.34
N LYS A 80 -6.86 -26.89 -15.49
CA LYS A 80 -6.72 -26.64 -14.05
C LYS A 80 -5.52 -25.73 -13.77
N ALA A 81 -4.41 -25.91 -14.48
CA ALA A 81 -3.24 -25.03 -14.37
C ALA A 81 -3.59 -23.58 -14.78
N ILE A 82 -4.34 -23.42 -15.87
CA ILE A 82 -4.83 -22.10 -16.33
C ILE A 82 -5.77 -21.48 -15.29
N SER A 83 -6.68 -22.27 -14.73
CA SER A 83 -7.58 -21.78 -13.66
C SER A 83 -6.79 -21.32 -12.43
N LYS A 84 -5.67 -21.98 -12.11
CA LYS A 84 -4.78 -21.56 -11.02
C LYS A 84 -4.10 -20.23 -11.33
N TYR A 85 -3.52 -20.06 -12.53
CA TYR A 85 -2.90 -18.78 -12.91
C TYR A 85 -3.89 -17.61 -12.90
N LYS A 86 -5.17 -17.84 -13.24
CA LYS A 86 -6.22 -16.81 -13.12
C LYS A 86 -6.44 -16.30 -11.69
N GLU A 87 -6.09 -17.07 -10.67
CA GLU A 87 -6.20 -16.59 -9.28
C GLU A 87 -5.27 -15.39 -9.01
N MET A 88 -4.20 -15.21 -9.79
CA MET A 88 -3.28 -14.07 -9.65
C MET A 88 -3.95 -12.72 -9.93
N PHE A 89 -5.02 -12.70 -10.75
CA PHE A 89 -5.77 -11.49 -11.07
C PHE A 89 -6.50 -10.88 -9.87
N LYS A 90 -6.66 -11.64 -8.77
CA LYS A 90 -7.17 -11.12 -7.50
C LYS A 90 -6.24 -10.09 -6.86
N TYR A 91 -4.94 -10.21 -7.13
CA TYR A 91 -3.91 -9.34 -6.57
C TYR A 91 -3.54 -8.22 -7.53
N GLU A 92 -3.36 -8.57 -8.81
CA GLU A 92 -3.01 -7.65 -9.89
C GLU A 92 -3.83 -8.01 -11.13
N PRO A 93 -4.91 -7.27 -11.42
CA PRO A 93 -5.79 -7.56 -12.55
C PRO A 93 -5.07 -7.51 -13.92
N ALA A 94 -4.02 -6.69 -14.04
CA ALA A 94 -3.21 -6.53 -15.26
C ALA A 94 -1.88 -7.30 -15.18
N TYR A 95 -1.83 -8.43 -14.47
CA TYR A 95 -0.57 -9.15 -14.29
C TYR A 95 -0.16 -9.90 -15.57
N THR A 96 0.69 -9.26 -16.38
CA THR A 96 1.20 -9.81 -17.66
C THR A 96 1.77 -11.21 -17.49
N TYR A 97 2.47 -11.46 -16.39
CA TYR A 97 3.04 -12.77 -16.10
C TYR A 97 1.98 -13.88 -16.05
N ALA A 98 0.80 -13.64 -15.50
CA ALA A 98 -0.26 -14.65 -15.49
C ALA A 98 -0.73 -15.00 -16.91
N TYR A 99 -0.88 -14.00 -17.78
CA TYR A 99 -1.23 -14.22 -19.19
C TYR A 99 -0.14 -15.00 -19.93
N THR A 100 1.13 -14.63 -19.77
CA THR A 100 2.27 -15.35 -20.35
C THR A 100 2.29 -16.81 -19.90
N GLN A 101 2.14 -17.08 -18.60
CA GLN A 101 2.11 -18.45 -18.10
C GLN A 101 0.91 -19.25 -18.64
N MET A 102 -0.27 -18.65 -18.72
CA MET A 102 -1.44 -19.31 -19.32
C MET A 102 -1.22 -19.62 -20.81
N ALA A 103 -0.57 -18.71 -21.54
CA ALA A 103 -0.22 -18.92 -22.94
C ALA A 103 0.80 -20.05 -23.10
N ASP A 104 1.85 -20.09 -22.27
CA ASP A 104 2.84 -21.17 -22.23
C ASP A 104 2.16 -22.53 -22.01
N VAL A 105 1.17 -22.59 -21.09
CA VAL A 105 0.39 -23.81 -20.85
C VAL A 105 -0.39 -24.25 -22.10
N ARG A 106 -1.07 -23.33 -22.80
CA ARG A 106 -1.77 -23.65 -24.06
C ARG A 106 -0.81 -24.06 -25.16
N PHE A 107 0.38 -23.49 -25.20
CA PHE A 107 1.42 -23.89 -26.13
C PHE A 107 1.90 -25.32 -25.85
N ILE A 108 2.15 -25.68 -24.59
CA ILE A 108 2.52 -27.04 -24.17
C ILE A 108 1.43 -28.06 -24.49
N GLU A 109 0.16 -27.68 -24.36
CA GLU A 109 -1.00 -28.49 -24.77
C GLU A 109 -1.08 -28.72 -26.29
N GLY A 110 -0.36 -27.91 -27.09
CA GLY A 110 -0.40 -27.91 -28.55
C GLY A 110 -1.44 -26.96 -29.14
N ASN A 111 -2.15 -26.19 -28.31
CA ASN A 111 -3.12 -25.19 -28.73
C ASN A 111 -2.47 -23.82 -28.95
N THR A 112 -1.65 -23.72 -29.99
CA THR A 112 -0.90 -22.50 -30.33
C THR A 112 -1.81 -21.31 -30.63
N GLY A 113 -2.99 -21.55 -31.22
CA GLY A 113 -3.96 -20.49 -31.50
C GLY A 113 -4.47 -19.82 -30.22
N ALA A 114 -4.83 -20.62 -29.21
CA ALA A 114 -5.22 -20.09 -27.90
C ALA A 114 -4.05 -19.40 -27.17
N ALA A 115 -2.82 -19.88 -27.34
CA ALA A 115 -1.64 -19.26 -26.76
C ALA A 115 -1.39 -17.84 -27.31
N ILE A 116 -1.49 -17.65 -28.63
CA ILE A 116 -1.32 -16.33 -29.28
C ILE A 116 -2.34 -15.32 -28.74
N ILE A 117 -3.62 -15.73 -28.64
CA ILE A 117 -4.67 -14.87 -28.09
C ILE A 117 -4.32 -14.43 -26.66
N LEU A 118 -3.82 -15.33 -25.82
CA LEU A 118 -3.46 -15.02 -24.44
C LEU A 118 -2.25 -14.07 -24.34
N TYR A 119 -1.24 -14.22 -25.21
CA TYR A 119 -0.13 -13.27 -25.25
C TYR A 119 -0.59 -11.86 -25.63
N HIS A 120 -1.47 -11.74 -26.62
CA HIS A 120 -2.03 -10.44 -27.01
C HIS A 120 -2.87 -9.82 -25.89
N GLN A 121 -3.72 -10.61 -25.22
CA GLN A 121 -4.47 -10.13 -24.06
C GLN A 121 -3.55 -9.61 -22.95
N GLY A 122 -2.41 -10.28 -22.71
CA GLY A 122 -1.41 -9.82 -21.76
C GLY A 122 -0.75 -8.50 -22.16
N GLN A 123 -0.59 -8.24 -23.46
CA GLN A 123 -0.05 -6.99 -24.00
C GLN A 123 -1.06 -5.85 -23.94
N ASP A 124 -2.29 -6.08 -24.40
CA ASP A 124 -3.36 -5.07 -24.40
C ASP A 124 -3.62 -4.53 -22.98
N HIS A 125 -3.58 -5.40 -21.97
CA HIS A 125 -3.76 -5.00 -20.57
C HIS A 125 -2.59 -4.19 -19.98
N VAL A 126 -1.39 -4.25 -20.57
CA VAL A 126 -0.26 -3.39 -20.17
C VAL A 126 -0.45 -2.00 -20.73
N ASP A 127 -0.95 -1.90 -21.97
CA ASP A 127 -1.15 -0.63 -22.67
C ASP A 127 -2.33 0.18 -22.09
N ASP A 128 -3.30 -0.50 -21.48
CA ASP A 128 -4.48 0.09 -20.81
C ASP A 128 -4.23 0.51 -19.33
N ALA A 129 -3.05 0.24 -18.76
CA ALA A 129 -2.75 0.59 -17.37
C ALA A 129 -2.45 2.11 -17.25
N PRO A 130 -3.20 2.88 -16.42
CA PRO A 130 -3.07 4.34 -16.32
C PRO A 130 -1.80 4.82 -15.61
#